data_AF-A0A7R9ME34-F1
#
_entry.id   AF-A0A7R9ME34-F1
#
_cell.length_a   1.000
_cell.length_b   1.000
_cell.length_c   1.000
_cell.angle_alpha   90.00
_cell.angle_beta   90.00
_cell.angle_gamma   90.00
#
_symmetry.space_group_name_H-M   'P 1'
#
loop_
_entity.id
_entity.type
_entity.pdbx_description
1 polymer ?
#
loop_
_entity_poly.entity_id
_entity_poly.type
_entity_poly.pdbx_seq_one_letter_code
_entity_poly.pdbx_strand_id
1 'polypeptide(L)'
;MVGLTSGPQEFFICIGLAAVLMISAGSFGFVIASMCEDFQTASAILGSCITPLNILGGFYINALGLKSWCGWIRYLSFSYYGYQSLIVNEWRNIDNITQNSDMVSNSYTSGIGVIESYGFKVDALMWCPFALMALCGLYATFAYIGLRIKVGDVIQSVSLSWLNIHVMTKPQKSIYNLYKTNQAPKEVLRNVSGEAKAGQLLVGDVIQSVSLSWLNIHVMTKPQKSIYNLYKTNQAPKEVLRNVSGEAKAGQLLVIMGASGAGKTTLLNVLTARDMSKVSVKGVILLNGQVVKASKIASISSYIQQQDMFQPLITVREHLIFQFNLTKCMNTRIGGKFTFKGISGGEKKRLAFASE
;
A
#
# COMPACT_ATOMS: atom_id res chain seq x y z
N MET A 1 26.23 6.19 -25.17
CA MET A 1 27.18 6.30 -26.29
C MET A 1 28.36 7.12 -25.84
N VAL A 2 29.54 6.51 -25.80
CA VAL A 2 30.81 7.26 -25.71
C VAL A 2 31.32 7.59 -27.13
N GLY A 3 30.57 7.21 -28.18
CA GLY A 3 30.84 7.58 -29.56
C GLY A 3 31.91 6.73 -30.24
N LEU A 4 32.19 5.52 -29.72
CA LEU A 4 33.21 4.62 -30.26
C LEU A 4 32.73 3.90 -31.53
N THR A 5 31.43 3.62 -31.65
CA THR A 5 30.80 3.08 -32.85
C THR A 5 29.60 3.95 -33.29
N SER A 6 29.56 4.32 -34.57
CA SER A 6 28.53 5.22 -35.14
C SER A 6 27.40 4.49 -35.89
N GLY A 7 27.37 3.16 -35.83
CA GLY A 7 26.37 2.35 -36.53
C GLY A 7 24.95 2.50 -35.95
N PRO A 8 23.89 2.57 -36.79
CA PRO A 8 22.52 2.70 -36.32
C PRO A 8 22.06 1.48 -35.50
N GLN A 9 22.53 0.29 -35.84
CA GLN A 9 22.23 -0.94 -35.10
C GLN A 9 22.72 -0.85 -33.64
N GLU A 10 23.98 -0.46 -33.44
CA GLU A 10 24.58 -0.40 -32.10
C GLU A 10 23.99 0.72 -31.25
N PHE A 11 23.49 1.78 -31.88
CA PHE A 11 22.68 2.81 -31.22
C PHE A 11 21.37 2.25 -30.66
N PHE A 12 20.58 1.56 -31.48
CA PHE A 12 19.30 1.01 -31.03
C PHE A 12 19.48 -0.10 -29.98
N ILE A 13 20.52 -0.93 -30.13
CA ILE A 13 20.87 -1.94 -29.12
C ILE A 13 21.28 -1.26 -27.81
N CYS A 14 22.09 -0.20 -27.84
CA CYS A 14 22.43 0.58 -26.65
C CYS A 14 21.20 1.16 -25.95
N ILE A 15 20.24 1.71 -26.70
CA ILE A 15 18.98 2.25 -26.13
C ILE A 15 18.16 1.12 -25.49
N GLY A 16 18.01 -0.01 -26.19
CA GLY A 16 17.29 -1.17 -25.67
C GLY A 16 17.91 -1.71 -24.38
N LEU A 17 19.24 -1.84 -24.35
CA LEU A 17 19.99 -2.26 -23.16
C LEU A 17 19.83 -1.26 -22.00
N ALA A 18 19.91 0.04 -22.27
CA ALA A 18 19.70 1.07 -21.26
C ALA A 18 18.27 1.02 -20.69
N ALA A 19 17.26 0.81 -21.54
CA ALA A 19 15.87 0.68 -21.10
C ALA A 19 15.68 -0.54 -20.19
N VAL A 20 16.18 -1.72 -20.59
CA VAL A 20 16.10 -2.94 -19.78
C VAL A 20 16.86 -2.78 -18.46
N LEU A 21 18.03 -2.13 -18.49
CA LEU A 21 18.81 -1.83 -17.29
C LEU A 21 18.04 -0.96 -16.30
N MET A 22 17.38 0.10 -16.78
CA MET A 22 16.56 1.00 -15.96
C MET A 22 15.34 0.28 -15.37
N ILE A 23 14.68 -0.60 -16.14
CA ILE A 23 13.55 -1.39 -15.66
C ILE A 23 13.99 -2.38 -14.57
N SER A 24 15.14 -3.02 -14.74
CA SER A 24 15.73 -3.92 -13.73
C SER A 24 16.12 -3.17 -12.46
N ALA A 25 16.74 -2.00 -12.58
CA ALA A 25 17.10 -1.15 -11.45
C ALA A 25 15.85 -0.66 -10.69
N GLY A 26 14.80 -0.26 -11.41
CA GLY A 26 13.50 0.09 -10.83
C GLY A 26 12.87 -1.07 -10.06
N SER A 27 12.95 -2.29 -10.63
CA SER A 27 12.46 -3.52 -9.98
C SER A 27 13.20 -3.83 -8.68
N PHE A 28 14.52 -3.61 -8.64
CA PHE A 28 15.29 -3.71 -7.40
C PHE A 28 14.85 -2.66 -6.36
N GLY A 29 14.59 -1.43 -6.80
CA GLY A 29 14.02 -0.38 -5.94
C GLY A 29 12.68 -0.77 -5.33
N PHE A 30 11.81 -1.42 -6.10
CA PHE A 30 10.53 -1.93 -5.59
C PHE A 30 10.69 -3.03 -4.53
N VAL A 31 11.72 -3.87 -4.61
CA VAL A 31 12.01 -4.86 -3.56
C VAL A 31 12.26 -4.16 -2.23
N ILE A 32 13.16 -3.17 -2.22
CA ILE A 32 13.50 -2.42 -0.99
C ILE A 32 12.29 -1.63 -0.48
N ALA A 33 11.56 -0.96 -1.38
CA ALA A 33 10.34 -0.24 -1.02
C ALA A 33 9.26 -1.15 -0.43
N SER A 34 9.17 -2.41 -0.87
CA SER A 34 8.21 -3.37 -0.31
C SER A 34 8.58 -3.81 1.12
N MET A 35 9.86 -3.75 1.48
CA MET A 35 10.37 -4.15 2.80
C MET A 35 10.37 -3.01 3.82
N CYS A 36 10.49 -1.75 3.39
CA CYS A 36 10.55 -0.59 4.27
C CYS A 36 9.17 0.05 4.49
N GLU A 37 8.95 0.66 5.66
CA GLU A 37 7.72 1.42 5.97
C GLU A 37 7.85 2.91 5.64
N ASP A 38 9.06 3.46 5.74
CA ASP A 38 9.36 4.87 5.50
C ASP A 38 10.20 5.09 4.25
N PHE A 39 9.99 6.23 3.58
CA PHE A 39 10.73 6.60 2.38
C PHE A 39 12.22 6.88 2.67
N GLN A 40 12.52 7.59 3.76
CA GLN A 40 13.90 7.93 4.12
C GLN A 40 14.74 6.67 4.40
N THR A 41 14.20 5.71 5.16
CA THR A 41 14.89 4.44 5.44
C THR A 41 15.10 3.62 4.16
N ALA A 42 14.09 3.55 3.28
CA ALA A 42 14.21 2.86 2.00
C ALA A 42 15.31 3.45 1.11
N SER A 43 15.37 4.79 0.99
CA SER A 43 16.38 5.48 0.17
C SER A 43 17.82 5.25 0.67
N ALA A 44 18.01 5.24 2.00
CA ALA A 44 19.31 4.99 2.62
C ALA A 44 19.79 3.55 2.38
N ILE A 45 18.88 2.57 2.51
CA ILE A 45 19.18 1.16 2.24
C ILE A 45 19.50 0.96 0.75
N LEU A 46 18.71 1.56 -0.15
CA LEU A 46 18.95 1.47 -1.59
C LEU A 46 20.33 1.97 -1.99
N GLY A 47 20.75 3.15 -1.51
CA GLY A 47 22.09 3.69 -1.78
C GLY A 47 23.23 2.84 -1.21
N SER A 48 23.01 2.25 -0.03
CA SER A 48 23.98 1.37 0.63
C SER A 48 24.12 0.02 -0.08
N CYS A 49 23.03 -0.51 -0.64
CA CYS A 49 23.04 -1.79 -1.36
C CYS A 49 23.53 -1.65 -2.82
N ILE A 50 23.23 -0.54 -3.49
CA ILE A 50 23.59 -0.38 -4.91
C ILE A 50 25.10 -0.20 -5.11
N THR A 51 25.78 0.44 -4.16
CA THR A 51 27.22 0.73 -4.26
C THR A 51 28.06 -0.55 -4.31
N PRO A 52 27.90 -1.53 -3.39
CA PRO A 52 28.56 -2.84 -3.50
C PRO A 52 28.18 -3.62 -4.77
N LEU A 53 26.91 -3.56 -5.20
CA LEU A 53 26.45 -4.25 -6.41
C LEU A 53 27.09 -3.68 -7.69
N ASN A 54 27.36 -2.38 -7.73
CA ASN A 54 28.10 -1.73 -8.83
C ASN A 54 29.59 -2.06 -8.79
N ILE A 55 30.19 -2.10 -7.59
CA ILE A 55 31.60 -2.50 -7.42
C ILE A 55 31.82 -3.93 -7.89
N LEU A 56 30.97 -4.87 -7.46
CA LEU A 56 31.03 -6.27 -7.86
C LEU A 56 30.57 -6.50 -9.31
N GLY A 57 29.84 -5.54 -9.89
CA GLY A 57 29.34 -5.57 -11.26
C GLY A 57 30.39 -5.27 -12.33
N GLY A 58 31.65 -5.03 -11.97
CA GLY A 58 32.71 -4.80 -12.94
C GLY A 58 32.92 -3.33 -13.34
N PHE A 59 32.10 -2.41 -12.81
CA PHE A 59 32.21 -0.97 -13.12
C PHE A 59 33.42 -0.32 -12.43
N TYR A 60 33.68 -0.67 -11.16
CA TYR A 60 34.80 -0.10 -10.38
C TYR A 60 36.00 -1.04 -10.25
N ILE A 61 35.77 -2.35 -10.18
CA ILE A 61 36.82 -3.36 -10.03
C ILE A 61 36.72 -4.33 -11.21
N ASN A 62 37.86 -4.64 -11.82
CA ASN A 62 37.93 -5.60 -12.91
C ASN A 62 37.44 -6.99 -12.46
N ALA A 63 36.63 -7.66 -13.29
CA ALA A 63 36.04 -8.95 -12.95
C ALA A 63 37.08 -10.06 -12.70
N LEU A 64 38.29 -9.91 -13.24
CA LEU A 64 39.43 -10.82 -13.02
C LEU A 64 40.08 -10.66 -11.64
N GLY A 65 39.98 -9.48 -11.03
CA GLY A 65 40.57 -9.18 -9.72
C GLY A 65 39.75 -9.69 -8.53
N LEU A 66 38.54 -10.23 -8.78
CA LEU A 66 37.63 -10.70 -7.74
C LEU A 66 38.02 -12.11 -7.28
N LYS A 67 38.24 -12.28 -5.97
CA LYS A 67 38.45 -13.60 -5.36
C LYS A 67 37.22 -14.50 -5.59
N SER A 68 37.46 -15.79 -5.86
CA SER A 68 36.43 -16.76 -6.26
C SER A 68 35.25 -16.89 -5.28
N TRP A 69 35.45 -16.70 -3.97
CA TRP A 69 34.41 -16.81 -2.94
C TRP A 69 33.33 -15.71 -3.01
N CYS A 70 33.66 -14.49 -3.46
CA CYS A 70 32.68 -13.42 -3.72
C CYS A 70 32.20 -13.39 -5.18
N GLY A 71 32.76 -14.25 -6.02
CA GLY A 71 32.55 -14.21 -7.47
C GLY A 71 31.10 -14.43 -7.90
N TRP A 72 30.31 -15.19 -7.13
CA TRP A 72 28.92 -15.51 -7.47
C TRP A 72 27.95 -14.35 -7.22
N ILE A 73 28.26 -13.43 -6.30
CA ILE A 73 27.40 -12.26 -5.97
C ILE A 73 27.25 -11.35 -7.19
N ARG A 74 28.24 -11.32 -8.09
CA ARG A 74 28.19 -10.56 -9.35
C ARG A 74 26.95 -10.91 -10.18
N TYR A 75 26.53 -12.19 -10.18
CA TYR A 75 25.41 -12.67 -10.98
C TYR A 75 24.05 -12.27 -10.43
N LEU A 76 24.01 -11.80 -9.17
CA LEU A 76 22.83 -11.19 -8.57
C LEU A 76 22.73 -9.69 -8.90
N SER A 77 23.77 -9.08 -9.46
CA SER A 77 23.80 -7.65 -9.78
C SER A 77 23.28 -7.39 -11.19
N PHE A 78 22.22 -6.57 -11.32
CA PHE A 78 21.77 -6.10 -12.63
C PHE A 78 22.85 -5.26 -13.33
N SER A 79 23.68 -4.54 -12.57
CA SER A 79 24.75 -3.71 -13.11
C SER A 79 25.85 -4.54 -13.79
N TYR A 80 26.09 -5.78 -13.35
CA TYR A 80 27.04 -6.69 -13.99
C TYR A 80 26.67 -6.96 -15.45
N TYR A 81 25.44 -7.43 -15.68
CA TYR A 81 24.96 -7.75 -17.02
C TYR A 81 24.76 -6.49 -17.87
N GLY A 82 24.34 -5.37 -17.28
CA GLY A 82 24.20 -4.09 -17.98
C GLY A 82 25.53 -3.56 -18.49
N TYR A 83 26.54 -3.49 -17.62
CA TYR A 83 27.86 -2.97 -17.96
C TYR A 83 28.57 -3.86 -18.98
N GLN A 84 28.52 -5.18 -18.78
CA GLN A 84 29.08 -6.14 -19.73
C GLN A 84 28.44 -6.01 -21.12
N SER A 85 27.12 -5.85 -21.21
CA SER A 85 26.41 -5.69 -22.49
C SER A 85 26.79 -4.39 -23.20
N LEU A 86 26.89 -3.29 -22.46
CA LEU A 86 27.25 -1.98 -23.02
C LEU A 86 28.70 -1.93 -23.51
N ILE A 87 29.64 -2.51 -22.77
CA ILE A 87 31.04 -2.62 -23.22
C ILE A 87 31.14 -3.45 -24.50
N VAL A 88 30.51 -4.62 -24.52
CA VAL A 88 30.56 -5.50 -25.70
C VAL A 88 29.92 -4.82 -26.91
N ASN A 89 28.81 -4.11 -26.72
CA ASN A 89 28.16 -3.34 -27.80
C ASN A 89 29.08 -2.27 -28.40
N GLU A 90 29.90 -1.59 -27.58
CA GLU A 90 30.78 -0.53 -28.06
C GLU A 90 32.11 -1.06 -28.65
N TRP A 91 32.68 -2.13 -28.09
CA TRP A 91 34.03 -2.59 -28.46
C TRP A 91 34.09 -3.76 -29.45
N ARG A 92 32.97 -4.46 -29.71
CA ARG A 92 32.95 -5.69 -30.54
C ARG A 92 33.39 -5.47 -31.99
N ASN A 93 33.09 -4.30 -32.56
CA ASN A 93 33.35 -4.00 -33.98
C ASN A 93 34.58 -3.10 -34.20
N ILE A 94 35.48 -3.02 -33.21
CA ILE A 94 36.71 -2.20 -33.29
C ILE A 94 37.91 -3.13 -33.51
N ASP A 95 38.37 -3.19 -34.76
CA ASP A 95 39.45 -4.12 -35.14
C ASP A 95 40.85 -3.54 -34.92
N ASN A 96 41.02 -2.23 -35.13
CA ASN A 96 42.33 -1.56 -35.01
C ASN A 96 42.22 -0.31 -34.13
N ILE A 97 42.97 -0.30 -33.03
CA ILE A 97 43.12 0.86 -32.14
C ILE A 97 44.40 1.60 -32.55
N THR A 98 44.28 2.79 -33.14
CA THR A 98 45.43 3.63 -33.52
C THR A 98 46.17 4.12 -32.26
N GLN A 99 47.46 3.81 -32.16
CA GLN A 99 48.29 4.12 -31.00
C GLN A 99 49.06 5.44 -31.19
N ASN A 100 49.18 6.22 -30.11
CA ASN A 100 50.24 7.20 -29.98
C ASN A 100 51.43 6.52 -29.29
N SER A 101 52.61 6.66 -29.89
CA SER A 101 53.84 5.90 -29.62
C SER A 101 54.51 6.11 -28.25
N ASP A 102 53.88 6.85 -27.33
CA ASP A 102 54.61 7.42 -26.19
C ASP A 102 54.32 6.76 -24.83
N MET A 103 53.48 5.71 -24.75
CA MET A 103 53.23 5.02 -23.48
C MET A 103 53.23 3.48 -23.55
N VAL A 104 53.86 2.90 -22.53
CA VAL A 104 54.44 1.56 -22.43
C VAL A 104 53.47 0.47 -21.92
N SER A 105 53.70 -0.75 -22.41
CA SER A 105 53.53 -2.11 -21.82
C SER A 105 52.19 -2.86 -21.73
N ASN A 106 51.03 -2.34 -22.10
CA ASN A 106 49.83 -3.20 -22.29
C ASN A 106 48.96 -2.67 -23.42
N SER A 107 49.48 -2.75 -24.63
CA SER A 107 48.83 -2.21 -25.82
C SER A 107 47.89 -3.24 -26.44
N TYR A 108 46.58 -3.10 -26.21
CA TYR A 108 45.55 -3.88 -26.89
C TYR A 108 45.49 -3.46 -28.36
N THR A 109 45.54 -4.43 -29.28
CA THR A 109 45.48 -4.18 -30.73
C THR A 109 44.05 -4.15 -31.27
N SER A 110 43.12 -4.82 -30.58
CA SER A 110 41.71 -4.92 -30.95
C SER A 110 40.77 -4.66 -29.75
N GLY A 111 39.54 -4.29 -30.04
CA GLY A 111 38.48 -4.12 -29.04
C GLY A 111 38.14 -5.42 -28.30
N ILE A 112 38.35 -6.58 -28.94
CA ILE A 112 38.21 -7.89 -28.29
C ILE A 112 39.22 -8.05 -27.14
N GLY A 113 40.47 -7.66 -27.37
CA GLY A 113 41.50 -7.69 -26.32
C GLY A 113 41.17 -6.76 -25.14
N VAL A 114 40.47 -5.66 -25.40
CA VAL A 114 39.95 -4.77 -24.34
C VAL A 114 38.83 -5.46 -23.56
N ILE A 115 37.86 -6.11 -24.21
CA ILE A 115 36.77 -6.83 -23.54
C ILE A 115 37.32 -7.93 -22.62
N GLU A 116 38.28 -8.71 -23.12
CA GLU A 116 38.90 -9.81 -22.37
C GLU A 116 39.73 -9.30 -21.19
N SER A 117 40.37 -8.12 -21.32
CA SER A 117 41.13 -7.53 -20.22
C SER A 117 40.25 -7.13 -19.04
N TYR A 118 38.99 -6.72 -19.27
CA TYR A 118 37.99 -6.50 -18.22
C TYR A 118 37.41 -7.80 -17.63
N GLY A 119 37.78 -8.98 -18.16
CA GLY A 119 37.28 -10.27 -17.73
C GLY A 119 35.89 -10.62 -18.25
N PHE A 120 35.45 -9.98 -19.33
CA PHE A 120 34.16 -10.20 -19.93
C PHE A 120 34.23 -11.12 -21.15
N LYS A 121 33.11 -11.81 -21.41
CA LYS A 121 32.97 -12.67 -22.60
C LYS A 121 32.39 -11.86 -23.77
N VAL A 122 32.90 -12.10 -24.97
CA VAL A 122 32.45 -11.43 -26.21
C VAL A 122 30.99 -11.80 -26.57
N ASP A 123 30.54 -13.01 -26.23
CA ASP A 123 29.17 -13.48 -26.50
C ASP A 123 28.11 -12.94 -25.52
N ALA A 124 28.47 -11.95 -24.69
CA ALA A 124 27.59 -11.38 -23.69
C ALA A 124 26.29 -10.81 -24.27
N LEU A 125 26.38 -10.21 -25.45
CA LEU A 125 25.25 -9.52 -26.08
C LEU A 125 24.06 -10.47 -26.32
N MET A 126 24.32 -11.76 -26.51
CA MET A 126 23.27 -12.74 -26.75
C MET A 126 22.57 -13.18 -25.47
N TRP A 127 23.27 -13.33 -24.35
CA TRP A 127 22.72 -13.92 -23.12
C TRP A 127 22.39 -12.90 -22.03
N CYS A 128 23.16 -11.81 -21.92
CA CYS A 128 23.00 -10.83 -20.85
C CYS A 128 21.65 -10.08 -20.87
N PRO A 129 21.05 -9.73 -22.02
CA PRO A 129 19.71 -9.14 -22.04
C PRO A 129 18.64 -10.08 -21.47
N PHE A 130 18.70 -11.38 -21.80
CA PHE A 130 17.78 -12.38 -21.25
C PHE A 130 18.01 -12.58 -19.75
N ALA A 131 19.27 -12.59 -19.30
CA ALA A 131 19.61 -12.65 -17.88
C ALA A 131 19.07 -11.42 -17.12
N LEU A 132 19.18 -10.22 -17.69
CA LEU A 132 18.59 -9.00 -17.12
C LEU A 132 17.08 -9.09 -17.00
N MET A 133 16.39 -9.55 -18.06
CA MET A 133 14.93 -9.73 -18.02
C MET A 133 14.51 -10.77 -16.98
N ALA A 134 15.24 -11.89 -16.87
CA ALA A 134 14.98 -12.90 -15.86
C ALA A 134 15.19 -12.36 -14.44
N LEU A 135 16.26 -11.61 -14.22
CA LEU A 135 16.57 -10.96 -12.94
C LEU A 135 15.52 -9.90 -12.58
N CYS A 136 15.06 -9.12 -13.57
CA CYS A 136 13.94 -8.19 -13.41
C CYS A 136 12.67 -8.91 -12.95
N GLY A 137 12.33 -10.03 -13.60
CA GLY A 137 11.19 -10.87 -13.20
C GLY A 137 11.35 -11.38 -11.76
N LEU A 138 12.55 -11.86 -11.40
CA LEU A 138 12.87 -12.30 -10.05
C LEU A 138 12.71 -11.18 -9.02
N TYR A 139 13.23 -9.98 -9.27
CA TYR A 139 13.01 -8.83 -8.38
C TYR A 139 11.54 -8.45 -8.28
N ALA A 140 10.80 -8.46 -9.39
CA ALA A 140 9.36 -8.21 -9.37
C ALA A 140 8.61 -9.25 -8.53
N THR A 141 8.99 -10.53 -8.60
CA THR A 141 8.40 -11.57 -7.74
C THR A 141 8.73 -11.36 -6.27
N PHE A 142 9.96 -10.97 -5.91
CA PHE A 142 10.30 -10.67 -4.53
C PHE A 142 9.58 -9.41 -4.02
N ALA A 143 9.50 -8.36 -4.82
CA ALA A 143 8.73 -7.16 -4.49
C ALA A 143 7.24 -7.50 -4.30
N TYR A 144 6.69 -8.34 -5.17
CA TYR A 144 5.32 -8.81 -5.05
C TYR A 144 5.12 -9.67 -3.79
N ILE A 145 6.04 -10.56 -3.45
CA ILE A 145 5.98 -11.36 -2.22
C ILE A 145 6.09 -10.45 -0.99
N GLY A 146 7.05 -9.54 -0.95
CA GLY A 146 7.22 -8.57 0.14
C GLY A 146 5.96 -7.72 0.33
N LEU A 147 5.40 -7.21 -0.77
CA LEU A 147 4.12 -6.52 -0.77
C LEU A 147 2.99 -7.44 -0.31
N ARG A 148 2.94 -8.70 -0.75
CA ARG A 148 1.92 -9.67 -0.34
C ARG A 148 2.06 -10.13 1.09
N ILE A 149 3.22 -10.02 1.73
CA ILE A 149 3.41 -10.26 3.16
C ILE A 149 2.90 -9.04 3.93
N LYS A 150 3.36 -7.84 3.56
CA LYS A 150 2.96 -6.58 4.20
C LYS A 150 1.46 -6.30 4.05
N VAL A 151 0.97 -6.46 2.82
CA VAL A 151 -0.45 -6.41 2.47
C VAL A 151 -1.13 -7.73 2.83
N GLY A 152 -0.43 -8.82 3.11
CA GLY A 152 -1.01 -10.09 3.59
C GLY A 152 -1.33 -10.05 5.06
N ASP A 153 -0.60 -9.29 5.86
CA ASP A 153 -1.02 -8.92 7.21
C ASP A 153 -2.25 -8.01 7.17
N VAL A 154 -2.28 -7.09 6.20
CA VAL A 154 -3.47 -6.28 5.90
C VAL A 154 -4.59 -7.16 5.36
N ILE A 155 -4.39 -8.04 4.39
CA ILE A 155 -5.38 -8.89 3.73
C ILE A 155 -5.71 -10.10 4.58
N GLN A 156 -4.95 -10.61 5.54
CA GLN A 156 -5.47 -11.60 6.49
C GLN A 156 -6.36 -10.90 7.51
N SER A 157 -5.98 -9.69 7.98
CA SER A 157 -6.87 -8.88 8.82
C SER A 157 -8.10 -8.38 8.04
N VAL A 158 -7.96 -8.18 6.73
CA VAL A 158 -8.97 -7.62 5.84
C VAL A 158 -9.69 -8.71 5.03
N SER A 159 -9.19 -9.93 4.83
CA SER A 159 -9.80 -11.12 4.18
C SER A 159 -10.52 -12.00 5.18
N LEU A 160 -10.08 -12.05 6.45
CA LEU A 160 -11.03 -12.38 7.52
C LEU A 160 -12.16 -11.33 7.59
N SER A 161 -11.93 -10.12 7.07
CA SER A 161 -12.98 -9.13 6.81
C SER A 161 -13.62 -9.25 5.39
N TRP A 162 -13.00 -9.82 4.34
CA TRP A 162 -13.50 -9.89 2.94
C TRP A 162 -14.14 -11.23 2.57
N LEU A 163 -13.81 -12.34 3.23
CA LEU A 163 -14.71 -13.51 3.30
C LEU A 163 -16.06 -13.11 3.93
N ASN A 164 -16.04 -11.98 4.62
CA ASN A 164 -17.17 -11.24 5.13
C ASN A 164 -17.68 -10.18 4.11
N ILE A 165 -16.82 -9.46 3.38
CA ILE A 165 -17.25 -8.38 2.45
C ILE A 165 -17.66 -8.85 1.03
N HIS A 166 -17.36 -10.07 0.55
CA HIS A 166 -17.93 -10.59 -0.72
C HIS A 166 -19.44 -10.92 -0.67
N VAL A 167 -20.10 -10.45 0.39
CA VAL A 167 -21.54 -10.43 0.57
C VAL A 167 -21.97 -8.96 0.58
N MET A 168 -21.70 -8.24 -0.52
CA MET A 168 -22.21 -6.87 -0.75
C MET A 168 -23.50 -6.82 -1.59
N THR A 169 -24.13 -7.96 -1.87
CA THR A 169 -25.51 -8.04 -2.42
C THR A 169 -26.41 -9.04 -1.70
N LYS A 170 -25.94 -9.64 -0.60
CA LYS A 170 -26.77 -10.43 0.33
C LYS A 170 -26.39 -10.00 1.76
N PRO A 171 -27.19 -10.24 2.81
CA PRO A 171 -26.78 -9.91 4.17
C PRO A 171 -25.76 -10.94 4.68
N GLN A 172 -24.64 -10.48 5.24
CA GLN A 172 -23.55 -11.31 5.76
C GLN A 172 -23.98 -12.28 6.88
N LYS A 173 -23.69 -13.57 6.71
CA LYS A 173 -23.90 -14.64 7.69
C LYS A 173 -22.99 -14.55 8.95
N SER A 174 -21.84 -13.86 8.90
CA SER A 174 -20.95 -13.70 10.07
C SER A 174 -21.42 -12.62 11.05
N ILE A 175 -21.95 -11.49 10.52
CA ILE A 175 -22.66 -10.49 11.33
C ILE A 175 -23.91 -11.12 11.97
N TYR A 176 -24.55 -12.06 11.25
CA TYR A 176 -25.67 -12.85 11.78
C TYR A 176 -25.29 -13.64 13.04
N ASN A 177 -24.09 -14.21 13.10
CA ASN A 177 -23.63 -14.97 14.27
C ASN A 177 -23.16 -14.08 15.44
N LEU A 178 -22.68 -12.85 15.18
CA LEU A 178 -22.34 -11.90 16.26
C LEU A 178 -23.59 -11.44 17.04
N TYR A 179 -24.75 -11.45 16.40
CA TYR A 179 -26.03 -11.11 17.03
C TYR A 179 -26.89 -12.33 17.41
N LYS A 180 -26.68 -13.52 16.81
CA LYS A 180 -27.37 -14.74 17.25
C LYS A 180 -26.86 -15.23 18.62
N THR A 181 -25.60 -14.96 18.96
CA THR A 181 -25.03 -15.25 20.28
C THR A 181 -25.33 -14.15 21.31
N ASN A 182 -25.70 -12.95 20.87
CA ASN A 182 -26.11 -11.83 21.71
C ASN A 182 -27.63 -11.65 21.68
N GLN A 183 -28.38 -12.71 22.01
CA GLN A 183 -29.63 -12.47 22.73
C GLN A 183 -29.22 -11.75 24.02
N ALA A 184 -29.62 -10.48 24.15
CA ALA A 184 -29.48 -9.77 25.41
C ALA A 184 -29.98 -10.70 26.54
N PRO A 185 -29.30 -10.74 27.71
CA PRO A 185 -29.84 -11.45 28.86
C PRO A 185 -31.30 -11.04 29.03
N LYS A 186 -32.22 -11.99 29.17
CA LYS A 186 -33.67 -11.71 29.25
C LYS A 186 -33.98 -10.62 30.30
N GLU A 187 -33.12 -10.46 31.31
CA GLU A 187 -33.17 -9.39 32.32
C GLU A 187 -32.96 -7.97 31.76
N VAL A 188 -32.06 -7.75 30.79
CA VAL A 188 -31.81 -6.43 30.20
C VAL A 188 -32.97 -5.99 29.31
N LEU A 189 -33.54 -6.92 28.54
CA LEU A 189 -34.76 -6.65 27.76
C LEU A 189 -35.97 -6.39 28.66
N ARG A 190 -36.04 -7.04 29.84
CA ARG A 190 -37.13 -6.84 30.82
C ARG A 190 -37.10 -5.45 31.44
N ASN A 191 -35.89 -4.93 31.71
CA ASN A 191 -35.70 -3.58 32.25
C ASN A 191 -35.97 -2.49 31.21
N VAL A 192 -35.67 -2.74 29.93
CA VAL A 192 -36.01 -1.81 28.83
C VAL A 192 -37.51 -1.86 28.48
N SER A 193 -38.16 -3.03 28.61
CA SER A 193 -39.60 -3.16 28.37
C SER A 193 -40.48 -2.49 29.43
N GLY A 194 -39.91 -2.15 30.60
CA GLY A 194 -40.63 -1.48 31.69
C GLY A 194 -40.87 0.02 31.45
N GLU A 195 -40.10 0.65 30.56
CA GLU A 195 -40.15 2.12 30.34
C GLU A 195 -40.53 2.54 28.91
N ALA A 196 -40.63 1.60 27.97
CA ALA A 196 -41.02 1.89 26.59
C ALA A 196 -42.54 2.00 26.44
N LYS A 197 -43.11 3.18 26.72
CA LYS A 197 -44.43 3.54 26.18
C LYS A 197 -44.37 3.45 24.66
N ALA A 198 -45.27 2.64 24.09
CA ALA A 198 -45.48 2.49 22.66
C ALA A 198 -45.79 3.85 22.01
N GLY A 199 -44.76 4.48 21.44
CA GLY A 199 -44.85 5.70 20.64
C GLY A 199 -44.85 5.36 19.16
N GLN A 200 -46.00 5.59 18.54
CA GLN A 200 -46.32 5.60 17.11
C GLN A 200 -45.15 5.86 16.13
N LEU A 201 -44.98 4.91 15.20
CA LEU A 201 -44.36 5.16 13.90
C LEU A 201 -45.38 5.93 13.05
N LEU A 202 -45.21 7.25 12.91
CA LEU A 202 -45.97 8.05 11.94
C LEU A 202 -45.05 8.64 10.86
N VAL A 203 -45.66 8.60 9.68
CA VAL A 203 -45.33 9.17 8.37
C VAL A 203 -45.15 10.69 8.44
N GLY A 204 -44.17 11.23 7.69
CA GLY A 204 -44.02 12.67 7.42
C GLY A 204 -42.58 13.18 7.60
N ASP A 205 -42.18 14.14 6.77
CA ASP A 205 -40.85 14.79 6.71
C ASP A 205 -40.51 15.57 8.00
N VAL A 206 -40.32 14.85 9.11
CA VAL A 206 -39.78 15.38 10.36
C VAL A 206 -38.38 14.80 10.53
N ILE A 207 -37.38 15.68 10.59
CA ILE A 207 -36.01 15.29 10.91
C ILE A 207 -36.04 14.66 12.31
N GLN A 208 -36.01 13.34 12.38
CA GLN A 208 -35.95 12.65 13.67
C GLN A 208 -34.62 12.99 14.33
N SER A 209 -34.70 13.66 15.47
CA SER A 209 -33.56 13.83 16.37
C SER A 209 -32.98 12.46 16.71
N VAL A 210 -31.71 12.25 16.39
CA VAL A 210 -31.00 10.98 16.67
C VAL A 210 -30.31 11.08 18.02
N SER A 211 -30.68 10.22 18.97
CA SER A 211 -29.91 9.96 20.19
C SER A 211 -29.14 8.65 20.07
N LEU A 212 -27.88 8.68 20.49
CA LEU A 212 -26.98 7.53 20.52
C LEU A 212 -26.71 7.16 21.98
N SER A 213 -27.05 5.95 22.38
CA SER A 213 -26.77 5.45 23.73
C SER A 213 -25.90 4.20 23.65
N TRP A 214 -25.01 4.02 24.62
CA TRP A 214 -24.20 2.82 24.72
C TRP A 214 -24.20 2.28 26.15
N LEU A 215 -24.25 0.95 26.25
CA LEU A 215 -24.38 0.25 27.52
C LEU A 215 -23.30 -0.83 27.63
N ASN A 216 -22.55 -0.77 28.72
CA ASN A 216 -21.56 -1.74 29.14
C ASN A 216 -20.56 -2.09 28.03
N ILE A 217 -20.04 -1.07 27.34
CA ILE A 217 -19.00 -1.25 26.33
C ILE A 217 -17.72 -1.73 27.02
N HIS A 218 -17.29 -2.92 26.64
CA HIS A 218 -16.08 -3.56 27.13
C HIS A 218 -15.20 -3.95 25.94
N VAL A 219 -13.94 -3.54 25.98
CA VAL A 219 -13.05 -3.60 24.82
C VAL A 219 -11.72 -4.25 25.17
N MET A 220 -11.34 -5.28 24.41
CA MET A 220 -10.08 -5.99 24.56
C MET A 220 -9.28 -5.96 23.25
N THR A 221 -7.96 -5.86 23.34
CA THR A 221 -7.09 -6.03 22.16
C THR A 221 -7.04 -7.49 21.74
N LYS A 222 -7.11 -7.77 20.43
CA LYS A 222 -6.84 -9.11 19.91
C LYS A 222 -5.33 -9.35 19.86
N PRO A 223 -4.83 -10.55 20.21
CA PRO A 223 -3.42 -10.87 20.03
C PRO A 223 -3.09 -10.85 18.54
N GLN A 224 -2.14 -9.98 18.14
CA GLN A 224 -1.62 -9.98 16.77
C GLN A 224 -0.64 -11.15 16.62
N LYS A 225 -1.00 -12.14 15.81
CA LYS A 225 -0.07 -13.18 15.36
C LYS A 225 0.78 -12.59 14.24
N SER A 226 1.98 -12.10 14.54
CA SER A 226 2.99 -11.79 13.53
C SER A 226 3.82 -13.04 13.25
N ILE A 227 4.04 -13.35 11.96
CA ILE A 227 4.87 -14.47 11.50
C ILE A 227 6.36 -14.26 11.89
N TYR A 228 6.78 -13.01 12.12
CA TYR A 228 8.15 -12.67 12.53
C TYR A 228 8.40 -12.75 14.05
N ASN A 229 7.42 -13.19 14.86
CA ASN A 229 7.58 -13.27 16.30
C ASN A 229 8.09 -14.65 16.75
N LEU A 230 9.35 -14.96 16.44
CA LEU A 230 10.12 -15.93 17.23
C LEU A 230 10.72 -15.30 18.51
N TYR A 231 10.72 -13.96 18.61
CA TYR A 231 11.34 -13.23 19.74
C TYR A 231 10.47 -12.13 20.38
N LYS A 232 9.21 -11.94 19.96
CA LYS A 232 8.32 -10.94 20.58
C LYS A 232 7.37 -11.61 21.56
N THR A 233 7.50 -11.23 22.82
CA THR A 233 6.70 -11.63 23.98
C THR A 233 5.21 -11.73 23.63
N ASN A 234 4.58 -12.86 23.96
CA ASN A 234 3.12 -13.03 23.95
C ASN A 234 2.49 -11.91 24.80
N GLN A 235 2.13 -10.78 24.18
CA GLN A 235 1.42 -9.72 24.88
C GLN A 235 0.02 -10.23 25.19
N ALA A 236 -0.24 -10.42 26.49
CA ALA A 236 -1.56 -10.78 26.97
C ALA A 236 -2.59 -9.75 26.46
N PRO A 237 -3.83 -10.19 26.15
CA PRO A 237 -4.89 -9.29 25.72
C PRO A 237 -5.04 -8.13 26.73
N LYS A 238 -4.79 -6.91 26.26
CA LYS A 238 -4.94 -5.71 27.07
C LYS A 238 -6.38 -5.25 27.04
N GLU A 239 -6.94 -5.03 28.21
CA GLU A 239 -8.23 -4.40 28.37
C GLU A 239 -8.10 -2.89 28.15
N VAL A 240 -8.89 -2.35 27.21
CA VAL A 240 -8.82 -0.95 26.80
C VAL A 240 -9.97 -0.14 27.38
N LEU A 241 -11.19 -0.68 27.38
CA LEU A 241 -12.37 -0.04 27.98
C LEU A 241 -13.09 -1.03 28.90
N ARG A 242 -13.52 -0.55 30.06
CA ARG A 242 -14.16 -1.33 31.12
C ARG A 242 -15.58 -0.84 31.36
N ASN A 243 -16.58 -1.59 30.91
CA ASN A 243 -18.01 -1.35 31.16
C ASN A 243 -18.43 0.13 31.01
N VAL A 244 -18.03 0.77 29.92
CA VAL A 244 -18.33 2.19 29.66
C VAL A 244 -19.76 2.32 29.15
N SER A 245 -20.53 3.21 29.75
CA SER A 245 -21.92 3.51 29.38
C SER A 245 -22.12 5.03 29.28
N GLY A 246 -23.07 5.46 28.45
CA GLY A 246 -23.38 6.87 28.26
C GLY A 246 -24.39 7.12 27.16
N GLU A 247 -24.75 8.40 26.98
CA GLU A 247 -25.74 8.84 26.01
C GLU A 247 -25.30 10.17 25.37
N ALA A 248 -25.46 10.28 24.06
CA ALA A 248 -25.33 11.49 23.27
C ALA A 248 -26.72 11.86 22.72
N LYS A 249 -27.22 13.03 23.11
CA LYS A 249 -28.54 13.53 22.67
C LYS A 249 -28.38 14.49 21.49
N ALA A 250 -29.41 14.54 20.65
CA ALA A 250 -29.46 15.48 19.55
C ALA A 250 -29.36 16.93 20.06
N GLY A 251 -28.64 17.78 19.32
CA GLY A 251 -28.43 19.18 19.67
C GLY A 251 -27.43 19.43 20.79
N GLN A 252 -26.74 18.40 21.28
CA GLN A 252 -25.71 18.53 22.32
C GLN A 252 -24.31 18.23 21.78
N LEU A 253 -23.32 18.94 22.30
CA LEU A 253 -21.91 18.62 22.07
C LEU A 253 -21.42 17.66 23.17
N LEU A 254 -21.15 16.41 22.80
CA LEU A 254 -20.50 15.44 23.68
C LEU A 254 -18.98 15.58 23.56
N VAL A 255 -18.32 15.86 24.68
CA VAL A 255 -16.85 15.94 24.75
C VAL A 255 -16.31 14.73 25.52
N ILE A 256 -15.43 13.94 24.90
CA ILE A 256 -14.75 12.81 25.54
C ILE A 256 -13.34 13.28 25.95
N MET A 257 -13.10 13.46 27.24
CA MET A 257 -11.82 13.93 27.80
C MET A 257 -11.15 12.88 28.70
N GLY A 258 -9.83 12.98 28.87
CA GLY A 258 -9.05 12.05 29.69
C GLY A 258 -7.58 12.03 29.30
N ALA A 259 -6.73 11.42 30.14
CA ALA A 259 -5.29 11.31 29.92
C ALA A 259 -4.93 10.58 28.61
N SER A 260 -3.69 10.78 28.11
CA SER A 260 -3.19 10.03 26.96
C SER A 260 -3.24 8.52 27.25
N GLY A 261 -3.74 7.73 26.29
CA GLY A 261 -3.93 6.28 26.46
C GLY A 261 -5.19 5.84 27.21
N ALA A 262 -6.05 6.75 27.69
CA ALA A 262 -7.30 6.41 28.40
C ALA A 262 -8.39 5.72 27.54
N GLY A 263 -8.13 5.48 26.24
CA GLY A 263 -9.09 4.80 25.35
C GLY A 263 -10.12 5.71 24.68
N LYS A 264 -9.94 7.04 24.69
CA LYS A 264 -10.86 8.02 24.06
C LYS A 264 -11.12 7.72 22.58
N THR A 265 -10.05 7.62 21.78
CA THR A 265 -10.12 7.28 20.35
C THR A 265 -10.70 5.88 20.16
N THR A 266 -10.37 4.95 21.04
CA THR A 266 -10.95 3.59 21.00
C THR A 266 -12.45 3.62 21.21
N LEU A 267 -12.96 4.38 22.18
CA LEU A 267 -14.39 4.52 22.43
C LEU A 267 -15.08 5.14 21.22
N LEU A 268 -14.52 6.20 20.65
CA LEU A 268 -15.08 6.84 19.45
C LEU A 268 -15.13 5.89 18.24
N ASN A 269 -14.07 5.10 18.03
CA ASN A 269 -14.03 4.10 16.97
C ASN A 269 -15.07 3.00 17.18
N VAL A 270 -15.29 2.61 18.45
CA VAL A 270 -16.33 1.62 18.79
C VAL A 270 -17.72 2.16 18.51
N LEU A 271 -18.00 3.40 18.93
CA LEU A 271 -19.30 4.04 18.72
C LEU A 271 -19.63 4.24 17.23
N THR A 272 -18.62 4.48 16.39
CA THR A 272 -18.77 4.68 14.94
C THR A 272 -18.60 3.41 14.12
N ALA A 273 -18.45 2.26 14.79
CA ALA A 273 -18.24 0.95 14.18
C ALA A 273 -17.05 0.85 13.20
N ARG A 274 -15.97 1.62 13.43
CA ARG A 274 -14.75 1.60 12.60
C ARG A 274 -13.59 0.88 13.30
N ASP A 275 -12.64 0.40 12.50
CA ASP A 275 -11.38 -0.21 12.94
C ASP A 275 -11.49 -1.39 13.95
N MET A 276 -12.53 -2.21 13.78
CA MET A 276 -12.83 -3.36 14.64
C MET A 276 -11.92 -4.59 14.43
N SER A 277 -11.00 -4.52 13.47
CA SER A 277 -10.13 -5.66 13.10
C SER A 277 -9.19 -6.04 14.24
N LYS A 278 -8.64 -5.05 14.95
CA LYS A 278 -7.64 -5.23 16.02
C LYS A 278 -8.22 -5.47 17.41
N VAL A 279 -9.55 -5.39 17.54
CA VAL A 279 -10.22 -5.22 18.84
C VAL A 279 -11.43 -6.16 18.94
N SER A 280 -11.70 -6.71 20.12
CA SER A 280 -12.97 -7.38 20.43
C SER A 280 -13.81 -6.49 21.34
N VAL A 281 -15.07 -6.31 20.95
CA VAL A 281 -16.02 -5.43 21.62
C VAL A 281 -17.18 -6.25 22.17
N LYS A 282 -17.52 -6.01 23.43
CA LYS A 282 -18.75 -6.47 24.08
C LYS A 282 -19.56 -5.24 24.51
N GLY A 283 -20.88 -5.36 24.59
CA GLY A 283 -21.78 -4.26 24.92
C GLY A 283 -22.84 -4.02 23.85
N VAL A 284 -23.70 -3.04 24.09
CA VAL A 284 -24.84 -2.72 23.21
C VAL A 284 -24.81 -1.23 22.84
N ILE A 285 -25.05 -0.94 21.57
CA ILE A 285 -25.24 0.42 21.05
C ILE A 285 -26.69 0.55 20.59
N LEU A 286 -27.33 1.61 21.04
CA LEU A 286 -28.74 1.93 20.82
C LEU A 286 -28.84 3.24 20.04
N LEU A 287 -29.75 3.29 19.07
CA LEU A 287 -30.20 4.53 18.43
C LEU A 287 -31.67 4.73 18.77
N ASN A 288 -32.01 5.85 19.39
CA ASN A 288 -33.37 6.15 19.86
C ASN A 288 -33.99 4.99 20.67
N GLY A 289 -33.19 4.35 21.54
CA GLY A 289 -33.61 3.20 22.35
C GLY A 289 -33.67 1.85 21.63
N GLN A 290 -33.40 1.79 20.32
CA GLN A 290 -33.40 0.55 19.55
C GLN A 290 -32.00 0.03 19.27
N VAL A 291 -31.81 -1.29 19.41
CA VAL A 291 -30.54 -1.94 19.05
C VAL A 291 -30.35 -1.87 17.53
N VAL A 292 -29.23 -1.30 17.10
CA VAL A 292 -28.93 -1.12 15.68
C VAL A 292 -27.67 -1.88 15.26
N LYS A 293 -27.63 -2.24 13.98
CA LYS A 293 -26.44 -2.83 13.36
C LYS A 293 -25.40 -1.76 13.10
N ALA A 294 -24.13 -2.15 13.16
CA ALA A 294 -22.98 -1.33 12.78
C ALA A 294 -23.14 -0.63 11.41
N SER A 295 -23.75 -1.30 10.43
CA SER A 295 -23.99 -0.74 9.10
C SER A 295 -24.94 0.47 9.12
N LYS A 296 -25.94 0.46 10.01
CA LYS A 296 -26.89 1.58 10.16
C LYS A 296 -26.21 2.78 10.81
N ILE A 297 -25.37 2.55 11.82
CA ILE A 297 -24.56 3.60 12.46
C ILE A 297 -23.63 4.27 11.43
N ALA A 298 -22.91 3.46 10.65
CA ALA A 298 -22.01 3.98 9.61
C ALA A 298 -22.75 4.75 8.51
N SER A 299 -24.03 4.44 8.25
CA SER A 299 -24.83 5.16 7.24
C SER A 299 -25.36 6.52 7.69
N ILE A 300 -25.38 6.79 9.00
CA ILE A 300 -25.94 8.03 9.57
C ILE A 300 -24.90 8.89 10.31
N SER A 301 -23.64 8.45 10.36
CA SER A 301 -22.57 9.16 11.06
C SER A 301 -21.40 9.43 10.13
N SER A 302 -20.79 10.59 10.30
CA SER A 302 -19.50 10.94 9.68
C SER A 302 -18.40 10.79 10.72
N TYR A 303 -17.23 10.33 10.28
CA TYR A 303 -16.06 10.14 11.14
C TYR A 303 -14.86 10.80 10.49
N ILE A 304 -14.22 11.71 11.23
CA ILE A 304 -13.00 12.40 10.84
C ILE A 304 -11.84 11.73 11.57
N GLN A 305 -10.82 11.31 10.82
CA GLN A 305 -9.64 10.65 11.37
C GLN A 305 -8.73 11.62 12.11
N GLN A 306 -7.93 11.11 13.05
CA GLN A 306 -6.97 11.91 13.82
C GLN A 306 -5.84 12.48 12.94
N GLN A 307 -5.49 11.77 11.87
CA GLN A 307 -4.53 12.23 10.88
C GLN A 307 -5.27 12.56 9.58
N ASP A 308 -4.98 13.72 9.03
CA ASP A 308 -5.51 14.10 7.75
C ASP A 308 -4.79 13.35 6.64
N MET A 309 -5.54 12.59 5.83
CA MET A 309 -5.00 11.94 4.63
C MET A 309 -5.02 12.91 3.44
N PHE A 310 -4.31 14.03 3.56
CA PHE A 310 -4.12 14.94 2.43
C PHE A 310 -2.92 14.50 1.60
N GLN A 311 -3.11 14.50 0.28
CA GLN A 311 -1.99 14.33 -0.65
C GLN A 311 -1.32 15.71 -0.81
N PRO A 312 -0.05 15.89 -0.39
CA PRO A 312 0.57 17.21 -0.31
C PRO A 312 0.88 17.83 -1.67
N LEU A 313 0.88 17.03 -2.74
CA LEU A 313 1.27 17.44 -4.09
C LEU A 313 0.09 17.83 -4.99
N ILE A 314 -1.15 17.76 -4.49
CA ILE A 314 -2.35 18.12 -5.27
C ILE A 314 -3.06 19.32 -4.67
N THR A 315 -3.74 20.08 -5.53
CA THR A 315 -4.54 21.21 -5.09
C THR A 315 -5.79 20.75 -4.33
N VAL A 316 -6.36 21.64 -3.50
CA VAL A 316 -7.61 21.37 -2.77
C VAL A 316 -8.73 20.93 -3.72
N ARG A 317 -8.84 21.59 -4.89
CA ARG A 317 -9.82 21.24 -5.93
C ARG A 317 -9.62 19.80 -6.43
N GLU A 318 -8.39 19.42 -6.76
CA GLU A 318 -8.08 18.07 -7.23
C GLU A 318 -8.34 17.02 -6.15
N HIS A 319 -8.00 17.32 -4.90
CA HIS A 319 -8.25 16.43 -3.76
C HIS A 319 -9.75 16.14 -3.60
N LEU A 320 -10.61 17.17 -3.62
CA LEU A 320 -12.06 17.00 -3.52
C LEU A 320 -12.62 16.23 -4.73
N ILE A 321 -12.21 16.58 -5.94
CA ILE A 321 -12.65 15.87 -7.16
C ILE A 321 -12.26 14.38 -7.12
N PHE A 322 -11.07 14.07 -6.61
CA PHE A 322 -10.61 12.70 -6.42
C PHE A 322 -11.41 11.98 -5.33
N GLN A 323 -11.58 12.61 -4.17
CA GLN A 323 -12.29 12.04 -3.01
C GLN A 323 -13.75 11.70 -3.32
N PHE A 324 -14.42 12.54 -4.11
CA PHE A 324 -15.81 12.30 -4.56
C PHE A 324 -15.91 11.48 -5.85
N ASN A 325 -14.78 10.98 -6.39
CA ASN A 325 -14.73 10.20 -7.63
C ASN A 325 -15.48 10.91 -8.78
N LEU A 326 -15.14 12.18 -8.98
CA LEU A 326 -15.70 13.08 -10.00
C LEU A 326 -14.69 13.41 -11.11
N THR A 327 -13.50 12.79 -11.12
CA THR A 327 -12.44 13.03 -12.13
C THR A 327 -12.95 12.86 -13.57
N LYS A 328 -13.80 11.86 -13.83
CA LYS A 328 -14.36 11.63 -15.18
C LYS A 328 -15.35 12.70 -15.65
N CYS A 329 -15.99 13.41 -14.72
CA CYS A 329 -17.04 14.38 -15.01
C CYS A 329 -16.73 15.79 -14.51
N MET A 330 -15.48 16.07 -14.13
CA MET A 330 -15.08 17.34 -13.52
C MET A 330 -15.31 18.57 -14.41
N ASN A 331 -15.30 18.38 -15.73
CA ASN A 331 -15.55 19.42 -16.73
C ASN A 331 -16.90 19.23 -17.45
N THR A 332 -17.75 18.32 -16.96
CA THR A 332 -19.05 18.03 -17.54
C THR A 332 -20.12 18.89 -16.87
N ARG A 333 -21.06 19.43 -17.65
CA ARG A 333 -22.18 20.22 -17.11
C ARG A 333 -23.09 19.34 -16.24
N ILE A 334 -23.47 19.85 -15.06
CA ILE A 334 -24.34 19.15 -14.10
C ILE A 334 -25.72 18.87 -14.71
N GLY A 335 -26.24 19.85 -15.43
CA GLY A 335 -27.52 19.78 -16.14
C GLY A 335 -27.33 19.61 -17.64
N GLY A 336 -28.22 18.80 -18.23
CA GLY A 336 -28.33 18.62 -19.67
C GLY A 336 -29.79 18.58 -20.07
N LYS A 337 -30.22 19.45 -21.00
CA LYS A 337 -31.49 19.26 -21.73
C LYS A 337 -31.30 18.13 -22.75
N PHE A 338 -32.38 17.66 -23.38
CA PHE A 338 -32.37 16.56 -24.38
C PHE A 338 -31.23 16.60 -25.42
N THR A 339 -30.65 17.77 -25.71
CA THR A 339 -29.54 17.99 -26.65
C THR A 339 -28.12 17.81 -26.08
N PHE A 340 -27.89 17.88 -24.77
CA PHE A 340 -26.54 17.71 -24.19
C PHE A 340 -26.57 16.76 -23.00
N LYS A 341 -25.76 15.71 -23.03
CA LYS A 341 -25.66 14.74 -21.93
C LYS A 341 -24.91 15.36 -20.75
N GLY A 342 -25.61 15.57 -19.64
CA GLY A 342 -25.01 16.00 -18.37
C GLY A 342 -24.42 14.81 -17.58
N ILE A 343 -24.01 15.08 -16.35
CA ILE A 343 -23.50 14.05 -15.43
C ILE A 343 -24.58 13.00 -15.07
N SER A 344 -24.14 11.76 -14.82
CA SER A 344 -25.01 10.64 -14.46
C SER A 344 -25.65 10.83 -13.08
N GLY A 345 -26.74 10.10 -12.79
CA GLY A 345 -27.42 10.17 -11.49
C GLY A 345 -26.52 9.81 -10.30
N GLY A 346 -25.57 8.88 -10.48
CA GLY A 346 -24.59 8.54 -9.45
C GLY A 346 -23.57 9.66 -9.21
N GLU A 347 -23.13 10.34 -10.26
CA GLU A 347 -22.25 11.52 -10.16
C GLU A 347 -22.97 12.70 -9.51
N LYS A 348 -24.25 12.94 -9.83
CA LYS A 348 -25.07 13.97 -9.16
C LYS A 348 -25.13 13.76 -7.66
N LYS A 349 -25.36 12.52 -7.20
CA LYS A 349 -25.41 12.22 -5.76
C LYS A 349 -24.07 12.53 -5.07
N ARG A 350 -22.93 12.15 -5.68
CA ARG A 350 -21.61 12.41 -5.10
C ARG A 350 -21.26 13.90 -5.10
N LEU A 351 -21.65 14.63 -6.14
CA LEU A 351 -21.50 16.08 -6.18
C LEU A 351 -22.36 16.78 -5.13
N ALA A 352 -23.59 16.32 -4.89
CA ALA A 352 -24.46 16.85 -3.84
C ALA A 352 -23.86 16.66 -2.44
N PHE A 353 -23.25 15.50 -2.16
CA PHE A 353 -22.49 15.29 -0.93
C PHE A 353 -21.22 16.12 -0.81
N ALA A 354 -20.70 16.67 -1.92
CA ALA A 354 -19.53 17.54 -1.92
C ALA A 354 -19.89 19.01 -1.70
N SER A 355 -21.15 19.39 -1.96
CA SER A 355 -21.66 20.75 -1.80
C SER A 355 -22.27 21.01 -0.43
N GLU A 356 -22.70 19.96 0.26
CA GLU A 356 -23.09 19.95 1.68
C GLU A 356 -21.85 19.70 2.55
#